data_AF-A0A2V8K4C1-F1
#
_entry.id   AF-A0A2V8K4C1-F1
#
_cell.length_a   1.000
_cell.length_b   1.000
_cell.length_c   1.000
_cell.angle_alpha   90.00
_cell.angle_beta   90.00
_cell.angle_gamma   90.00
#
_symmetry.space_group_name_H-M   'P 1'
#
loop_
_entity.id
_entity.type
_entity.pdbx_description
1 polymer ?
#
loop_
_entity_poly.entity_id
_entity_poly.type
_entity_poly.pdbx_seq_one_letter_code
_entity_poly.pdbx_strand_id
1 'polypeptide(L)'
;MSYTRPVRFTRVAAIIAAIVVSAVAARAQDNPYRVVEGWPQLPASVKWGAVISVDSDAKGNIWVFHRNQPPILKFDASGKMLTSFGADM
;
A
#
# COMPACT_ATOMS: atom_id res chain seq x y z
N MET A 1 30.41 50.11 32.69
CA MET A 1 30.76 48.69 32.82
C MET A 1 29.67 47.88 32.11
N SER A 2 30.01 47.25 31.00
CA SER A 2 29.09 46.84 29.92
C SER A 2 28.20 45.63 30.27
N TYR A 3 26.91 45.72 29.95
CA TYR A 3 25.94 44.63 30.08
C TYR A 3 26.02 43.72 28.84
N THR A 4 26.64 42.55 28.97
CA THR A 4 26.68 41.53 27.93
C THR A 4 25.33 40.83 27.85
N ARG A 5 24.53 41.14 26.83
CA ARG A 5 23.28 40.43 26.53
C ARG A 5 23.56 38.92 26.33
N PRO A 6 22.80 37.99 26.94
CA PRO A 6 22.97 36.56 26.76
C PRO A 6 22.35 36.10 25.42
N VAL A 7 22.85 36.61 24.29
CA VAL A 7 22.30 36.31 22.95
C VAL A 7 22.90 35.03 22.36
N ARG A 8 24.01 34.52 22.92
CA ARG A 8 24.75 33.38 22.37
C ARG A 8 24.15 32.02 22.74
N PHE A 9 23.62 31.86 23.97
CA PHE A 9 23.07 30.58 24.43
C PHE A 9 21.68 30.25 23.87
N THR A 10 20.80 31.26 23.75
CA THR A 10 19.45 31.08 23.19
C THR A 10 19.47 30.67 21.71
N ARG A 11 20.45 31.17 20.94
CA ARG A 11 20.60 30.83 19.51
C ARG A 11 21.06 29.38 19.30
N VAL A 12 21.97 28.87 20.13
CA VAL A 12 22.43 27.48 20.04
C VAL A 12 21.32 26.50 20.43
N ALA A 13 20.58 26.80 21.51
CA ALA A 13 19.42 25.99 21.91
C ALA A 13 18.33 25.95 20.83
N ALA A 14 18.05 27.08 20.17
CA ALA A 14 17.10 27.14 19.05
C ALA A 14 17.58 26.34 17.82
N ILE A 15 18.87 26.36 17.51
CA ILE A 15 19.44 25.55 16.42
C ILE A 15 19.33 24.06 16.73
N ILE A 16 19.66 23.64 17.97
CA ILE A 16 19.53 22.25 18.38
C ILE A 16 18.06 21.80 18.33
N ALA A 17 17.14 22.63 18.83
CA ALA A 17 15.70 22.35 18.75
C ALA A 17 15.22 22.22 17.30
N ALA A 18 15.68 23.09 16.40
CA ALA A 18 15.36 23.02 14.97
C ALA A 18 15.88 21.72 14.33
N ILE A 19 17.12 21.30 14.65
CA ILE A 19 17.70 20.05 14.14
C ILE A 19 16.89 18.82 14.62
N VAL A 20 16.47 18.81 15.88
CA VAL A 20 15.64 17.71 16.43
C VAL A 20 14.27 17.65 15.76
N VAL A 21 13.61 18.80 15.53
CA VAL A 21 12.31 18.85 14.84
C VAL A 21 12.42 18.36 13.39
N SER A 22 13.47 18.75 12.66
CA SER A 22 13.71 18.26 11.30
C SER A 22 13.96 16.74 11.24
N ALA A 23 14.63 16.16 12.24
CA ALA A 23 14.89 14.73 12.30
C ALA A 23 13.61 13.88 12.55
N VAL A 24 12.62 14.42 13.26
CA VAL A 24 11.32 13.76 13.47
C VAL A 24 10.43 13.85 12.21
N ALA A 25 10.54 14.94 11.44
CA ALA A 25 9.81 15.12 10.18
C ALA A 25 10.33 14.23 9.03
N ALA A 26 11.53 13.66 9.16
CA ALA A 26 12.15 12.80 8.15
C ALA A 26 11.74 11.32 8.25
N ARG A 27 10.62 11.00 8.90
CA ARG A 27 10.05 9.64 8.96
C ARG A 27 9.30 9.36 7.66
N ALA A 28 9.45 8.15 7.10
CA ALA A 28 8.54 7.67 6.06
C ALA A 28 7.10 7.69 6.61
N GLN A 29 6.11 7.98 5.74
CA GLN A 29 4.71 7.92 6.14
C GLN A 29 4.35 6.50 6.59
N ASP A 30 3.45 6.39 7.57
CA ASP A 30 2.89 5.10 7.96
C ASP A 30 2.23 4.44 6.75
N ASN A 31 2.62 3.20 6.44
CA ASN A 31 1.99 2.43 5.38
C ASN A 31 0.56 2.07 5.83
N PRO A 32 -0.51 2.55 5.16
CA PRO A 32 -1.88 2.23 5.55
C PRO A 32 -2.35 0.86 5.04
N TYR A 33 -1.62 0.24 4.10
CA TYR A 33 -2.04 -1.02 3.48
C TYR A 33 -1.75 -2.20 4.40
N ARG A 34 -2.71 -3.12 4.48
CA ARG A 34 -2.60 -4.39 5.20
C ARG A 34 -2.96 -5.52 4.24
N VAL A 35 -2.26 -6.64 4.38
CA VAL A 35 -2.62 -7.87 3.68
C VAL A 35 -3.96 -8.33 4.22
N VAL A 36 -4.89 -8.67 3.32
CA VAL A 36 -6.13 -9.34 3.69
C VAL A 36 -5.89 -10.84 3.53
N GLU A 37 -5.67 -11.52 4.66
CA GLU A 37 -5.40 -12.95 4.67
C GLU A 37 -6.53 -13.75 4.02
N GLY A 38 -6.18 -14.73 3.19
CA GLY A 38 -7.16 -15.58 2.47
C GLY A 38 -7.86 -14.89 1.29
N TRP A 39 -7.49 -13.65 0.95
CA TRP A 39 -7.99 -12.98 -0.24
C TRP A 39 -7.04 -13.21 -1.44
N PRO A 40 -7.55 -13.49 -2.65
CA PRO A 40 -8.95 -13.78 -2.98
C PRO A 40 -9.28 -15.28 -2.83
N GLN A 41 -10.57 -15.61 -2.79
CA GLN A 41 -11.06 -16.98 -2.63
C GLN A 41 -11.25 -17.65 -3.99
N LEU A 42 -10.40 -18.62 -4.31
CA LEU A 42 -10.58 -19.44 -5.51
C LEU A 42 -11.53 -20.61 -5.26
N PRO A 43 -12.35 -20.98 -6.27
CA PRO A 43 -13.01 -22.28 -6.27
C PRO A 43 -11.97 -23.41 -6.23
N ALA A 44 -12.31 -24.54 -5.60
CA ALA A 44 -11.40 -25.68 -5.44
C ALA A 44 -10.86 -26.25 -6.77
N SER A 45 -11.58 -26.05 -7.88
CA SER A 45 -11.18 -26.48 -9.22
C SER A 45 -10.17 -25.56 -9.91
N VAL A 46 -9.97 -24.34 -9.41
CA VAL A 46 -9.11 -23.32 -10.02
C VAL A 46 -7.82 -23.20 -9.21
N LYS A 47 -6.69 -23.20 -9.91
CA LYS A 47 -5.37 -22.93 -9.33
C LYS A 47 -4.77 -21.69 -9.96
N TRP A 48 -3.98 -20.95 -9.20
CA TRP A 48 -3.21 -19.85 -9.75
C TRP A 48 -2.16 -20.33 -10.76
N GLY A 49 -2.16 -19.72 -11.94
CA GLY A 49 -0.96 -19.59 -12.76
C GLY A 49 -0.20 -18.32 -12.40
N ALA A 50 0.77 -17.93 -13.24
CA ALA A 50 1.41 -16.62 -13.10
C ALA A 50 0.40 -15.51 -13.35
N VAL A 51 0.13 -14.67 -12.36
CA VAL A 51 -0.71 -13.47 -12.49
C VAL A 51 0.07 -12.43 -13.28
N ILE A 52 -0.46 -12.03 -14.43
CA ILE A 52 0.19 -11.11 -15.38
C ILE A 52 -0.50 -9.74 -15.47
N SER A 53 -1.73 -9.62 -14.99
CA SER A 53 -2.41 -8.33 -14.86
C SER A 53 -3.52 -8.39 -13.80
N VAL A 54 -3.75 -7.26 -13.15
CA VAL A 54 -4.84 -7.04 -12.19
C VAL A 54 -5.42 -5.64 -12.44
N ASP A 55 -6.74 -5.50 -12.46
CA ASP A 55 -7.41 -4.21 -12.62
C ASP A 55 -8.72 -4.13 -11.81
N SER A 56 -9.14 -2.93 -11.45
CA SER A 56 -10.39 -2.67 -10.74
C SER A 56 -11.45 -2.09 -11.68
N ASP A 57 -12.71 -2.56 -11.57
CA ASP A 57 -13.83 -1.92 -12.26
C ASP A 57 -14.50 -0.81 -11.42
N ALA A 58 -15.42 -0.06 -12.03
CA ALA A 58 -16.12 1.05 -11.38
C ALA A 58 -16.98 0.65 -10.16
N LYS A 59 -17.22 -0.65 -9.95
CA LYS A 59 -17.94 -1.18 -8.77
C LYS A 59 -16.98 -1.68 -7.69
N GLY A 60 -15.68 -1.55 -7.87
CA GLY A 60 -14.65 -2.03 -6.95
C GLY A 60 -14.40 -3.54 -7.05
N ASN A 61 -14.84 -4.21 -8.13
CA ASN A 61 -14.46 -5.60 -8.36
C ASN A 61 -13.06 -5.67 -8.94
N ILE A 62 -12.34 -6.74 -8.62
CA ILE A 62 -10.99 -6.99 -9.11
C ILE A 62 -11.01 -8.04 -10.20
N TRP A 63 -10.44 -7.69 -11.35
CA TRP A 63 -10.18 -8.57 -12.47
C TRP A 63 -8.73 -9.05 -12.41
N VAL A 64 -8.52 -10.34 -12.61
CA VAL A 64 -7.20 -10.96 -12.58
C VAL A 64 -6.99 -11.75 -13.87
N PHE A 65 -5.91 -11.46 -14.60
CA PHE A 65 -5.45 -12.25 -15.74
C PHE A 65 -4.24 -13.08 -15.30
N HIS A 66 -4.36 -14.41 -15.38
CA HIS A 66 -3.29 -15.34 -15.04
C HIS A 66 -3.06 -16.42 -16.11
N ARG A 67 -1.89 -17.06 -16.07
CA ARG A 67 -1.49 -18.13 -17.00
C ARG A 67 -1.99 -19.50 -16.55
N ASN A 68 -3.29 -19.66 -16.38
CA ASN A 68 -3.95 -20.96 -16.16
C ASN A 68 -5.43 -20.90 -16.59
N GLN A 69 -6.15 -22.01 -16.55
CA GLN A 69 -7.56 -22.09 -16.92
C GLN A 69 -8.50 -21.95 -15.70
N PRO A 70 -9.57 -21.13 -15.79
CA PRO A 70 -9.82 -20.12 -16.82
C PRO A 70 -8.86 -18.92 -16.70
N PRO A 71 -8.45 -18.28 -17.81
CA PRO A 71 -7.41 -17.24 -17.82
C PRO A 71 -7.82 -15.93 -17.15
N ILE A 72 -9.11 -15.59 -17.13
CA ILE A 72 -9.58 -14.34 -16.54
C ILE A 72 -10.56 -14.65 -15.42
N LEU A 73 -10.29 -14.12 -14.23
CA LEU A 73 -11.12 -14.26 -13.04
C LEU A 73 -11.61 -12.88 -12.58
N LYS A 74 -12.82 -12.82 -12.04
CA LYS A 74 -13.37 -11.61 -11.41
C LYS A 74 -13.77 -11.89 -9.97
N PHE A 75 -13.38 -11.02 -9.05
CA PHE A 75 -13.71 -11.09 -7.63
C PHE A 75 -14.39 -9.80 -7.17
N ASP A 76 -15.28 -9.88 -6.19
CA ASP A 76 -15.75 -8.67 -5.49
C ASP A 76 -14.71 -8.19 -4.47
N ALA A 77 -14.99 -7.06 -3.81
CA ALA A 77 -14.11 -6.48 -2.79
C ALA A 77 -13.83 -7.41 -1.60
N SER A 78 -14.71 -8.37 -1.30
CA SER A 78 -14.51 -9.37 -0.25
C SER A 78 -13.62 -10.54 -0.69
N GLY A 79 -13.32 -10.64 -1.99
CA GLY A 79 -12.52 -11.71 -2.58
C GLY A 79 -13.34 -12.90 -3.04
N LYS A 80 -14.67 -12.82 -3.00
CA LYS A 80 -15.53 -13.85 -3.55
C LYS A 80 -15.49 -13.79 -5.07
N MET A 81 -15.25 -14.93 -5.72
CA MET A 81 -15.28 -15.01 -7.17
C MET A 81 -16.71 -14.77 -7.69
N LEU A 82 -16.84 -13.82 -8.61
CA LEU A 82 -18.10 -13.46 -9.27
C LEU A 82 -18.29 -14.20 -10.59
N THR A 83 -17.22 -14.32 -11.38
CA THR A 83 -17.27 -14.94 -12.72
C THR A 83 -15.86 -15.21 -13.27
N SER A 84 -15.79 -15.89 -14.41
CA SER A 84 -14.56 -16.19 -15.14
C SER A 84 -14.80 -16.22 -16.66
N PHE A 85 -13.76 -15.94 -17.44
CA PHE A 85 -13.82 -15.89 -18.91
C PHE A 85 -12.64 -16.62 -19.56
N GLY A 86 -12.85 -17.08 -20.80
CA GLY A 86 -11.82 -17.68 -21.65
C GLY A 86 -11.46 -19.13 -21.31
N ALA A 87 -12.29 -19.83 -20.53
CA ALA A 87 -12.15 -21.27 -20.35
C ALA A 87 -12.15 -21.98 -21.72
N ASP A 88 -11.23 -22.92 -21.91
CA ASP A 88 -11.15 -23.78 -23.09
C ASP A 88 -10.96 -23.06 -24.44
N MET A 89 -10.49 -21.80 -24.39
CA MET A 89 -10.03 -21.02 -25.55
C MET A 89 -8.53 -21.10 -25.76
#